data_AF-S7QHM4-F1
#
_entry.id   AF-S7QHM4-F1
#
_cell.length_a   1.000
_cell.length_b   1.000
_cell.length_c   1.000
_cell.angle_alpha   90.00
_cell.angle_beta   90.00
_cell.angle_gamma   90.00
#
_symmetry.space_group_name_H-M   'P 1'
#
loop_
_entity.id
_entity.type
_entity.pdbx_description
1 polymer ?
#
loop_
_entity_poly.entity_id
_entity_poly.type
_entity_poly.pdbx_seq_one_letter_code
_entity_poly.pdbx_strand_id
1 'polypeptide(L)'
;MLIGLNHTAQKGVLLFASYLIGTFGSALSSVYAYNASNTSGHTKKSTINAMTLFTFSIGNIIGTEIFQPKDAPDYIPGKTAIMVLLIVQLGVSFLLRWINIRLNKRRQVRLQEEKIRRGWTDEDLQKERERHAFADLTDKQNIFFVYTI
;
A
#
# COMPACT_ATOMS: atom_id res chain seq x y z
N MET A 1 -5.71 24.31 4.44
CA MET A 1 -4.24 24.28 4.36
C MET A 1 -3.84 24.35 2.87
N LEU A 2 -3.87 25.55 2.27
CA LEU A 2 -3.38 25.79 0.91
C LEU A 2 -2.38 26.94 0.99
N ILE A 3 -1.11 26.67 0.68
CA ILE A 3 0.02 27.60 0.85
C ILE A 3 -0.22 28.92 0.10
N GLY A 4 -1.03 28.91 -0.98
CA GLY A 4 -1.30 30.09 -1.81
C GLY A 4 -2.61 30.84 -1.57
N LEU A 5 -3.52 30.40 -0.68
CA LEU A 5 -4.86 31.01 -0.53
C LEU A 5 -5.11 31.64 0.86
N ASN A 6 -4.11 31.70 1.74
CA ASN A 6 -4.31 32.11 3.13
C ASN A 6 -4.82 33.56 3.30
N HIS A 7 -4.71 34.39 2.26
CA HIS A 7 -5.17 35.78 2.26
C HIS A 7 -6.44 36.06 1.43
N THR A 8 -7.07 35.04 0.83
CA THR A 8 -8.20 35.25 -0.10
C THR A 8 -9.53 34.90 0.56
N ALA A 9 -10.50 35.82 0.49
CA ALA A 9 -11.84 35.73 1.06
C ALA A 9 -12.73 34.56 0.56
N GLN A 10 -12.16 33.55 -0.12
CA GLN A 10 -12.86 32.41 -0.69
C GLN A 10 -12.99 31.27 0.34
N LYS A 11 -13.86 31.48 1.33
CA LYS A 11 -14.19 30.49 2.38
C LYS A 11 -14.63 29.13 1.82
N GLY A 12 -15.26 29.12 0.63
CA GLY A 12 -15.71 27.89 -0.04
C GLY A 12 -14.58 26.94 -0.43
N VAL A 13 -13.46 27.46 -0.96
CA VAL A 13 -12.29 26.63 -1.34
C VAL A 13 -11.62 26.06 -0.09
N LEU A 14 -11.61 26.83 1.01
CA LEU A 14 -11.06 26.42 2.30
C LEU A 14 -11.89 25.31 2.94
N LEU A 15 -13.23 25.41 2.87
CA LEU A 15 -14.18 24.38 3.28
C LEU A 15 -14.02 23.11 2.42
N PHE A 16 -13.98 23.24 1.10
CA PHE A 16 -13.77 22.11 0.19
C PHE A 16 -12.46 21.36 0.49
N ALA A 17 -11.37 22.09 0.70
CA ALA A 17 -10.09 21.50 1.09
C ALA A 17 -10.17 20.79 2.46
N SER A 18 -10.90 21.35 3.44
CA SER A 18 -11.09 20.69 4.73
C SER A 18 -11.88 19.38 4.63
N TYR A 19 -12.90 19.32 3.77
CA TYR A 19 -13.65 18.07 3.51
C TYR A 19 -12.81 17.00 2.80
N LEU A 20 -11.91 17.41 1.89
CA LEU A 20 -10.94 16.51 1.24
C LEU A 20 -9.93 15.91 2.22
N ILE A 21 -9.55 16.62 3.29
CA ILE A 21 -8.68 16.05 4.32
C ILE A 21 -9.44 14.98 5.13
N GLY A 22 -10.76 15.16 5.35
CA GLY A 22 -11.58 14.17 6.05
C GLY A 22 -11.64 12.81 5.36
N THR A 23 -11.45 12.75 4.03
CA THR A 23 -11.41 11.49 3.27
C THR A 23 -10.11 10.71 3.47
N PHE A 24 -9.07 11.32 4.04
CA PHE A 24 -7.79 10.66 4.33
C PHE A 24 -7.87 9.64 5.47
N GLY A 25 -8.98 9.61 6.22
CA GLY A 25 -9.19 8.66 7.32
C GLY A 25 -9.16 7.18 6.90
N SER A 26 -9.42 6.88 5.63
CA SER A 26 -9.39 5.51 5.10
C SER A 26 -8.00 5.00 4.72
N ALA A 27 -6.96 5.85 4.77
CA ALA A 27 -5.63 5.50 4.29
C ALA A 27 -5.04 4.27 4.99
N LEU A 28 -5.19 4.15 6.31
CA LEU A 28 -4.71 3.00 7.08
C LEU A 28 -5.44 1.71 6.68
N SER A 29 -6.76 1.78 6.53
CA SER A 29 -7.57 0.63 6.10
C SER A 29 -7.15 0.14 4.71
N SER A 30 -6.82 1.05 3.78
CA SER A 30 -6.31 0.69 2.46
C SER A 30 -4.96 -0.03 2.52
N VAL A 31 -4.03 0.39 3.41
CA VAL A 31 -2.74 -0.29 3.58
C VAL A 31 -2.93 -1.69 4.16
N TYR A 32 -3.81 -1.86 5.14
CA TYR A 32 -4.13 -3.18 5.69
C TYR A 32 -4.78 -4.10 4.65
N ALA A 33 -5.70 -3.58 3.83
CA ALA A 33 -6.29 -4.34 2.74
C ALA A 33 -5.20 -4.78 1.74
N TYR A 34 -4.28 -3.89 1.37
CA TYR A 34 -3.16 -4.21 0.49
C TYR A 34 -2.25 -5.29 1.08
N ASN A 35 -1.89 -5.20 2.36
CA ASN A 35 -1.07 -6.19 3.06
C ASN A 35 -1.75 -7.56 3.11
N ALA A 36 -3.07 -7.58 3.38
CA ALA A 36 -3.86 -8.80 3.44
C ALA A 36 -3.95 -9.51 2.08
N SER A 37 -4.06 -8.75 0.98
CA SER A 37 -4.13 -9.29 -0.37
C SER A 37 -2.78 -9.72 -0.93
N ASN A 38 -1.68 -9.04 -0.58
CA ASN A 38 -0.35 -9.31 -1.15
C ASN A 38 0.55 -10.21 -0.30
N THR A 39 0.05 -10.69 0.84
CA THR A 39 0.78 -11.60 1.71
C THR A 39 0.01 -12.90 1.89
N SER A 40 0.69 -14.03 1.72
CA SER A 40 0.21 -15.37 2.12
C SER A 40 1.11 -15.94 3.20
N GLY A 41 0.55 -16.80 4.07
CA GLY A 41 1.22 -17.33 5.26
C GLY A 41 0.83 -16.61 6.54
N HIS A 42 0.40 -17.34 7.57
CA HIS A 42 -0.07 -16.75 8.84
C HIS A 42 1.02 -15.90 9.52
N THR A 43 2.22 -16.46 9.67
CA THR A 43 3.34 -15.79 10.36
C THR A 43 3.80 -14.54 9.61
N LYS A 44 3.88 -14.60 8.27
CA LYS A 44 4.31 -13.47 7.44
C LYS A 44 3.31 -12.32 7.47
N LYS A 45 2.01 -12.62 7.45
CA LYS A 45 0.95 -11.60 7.59
C LYS A 45 1.06 -10.87 8.92
N SER A 46 1.25 -11.62 10.01
CA SER A 46 1.39 -11.02 11.34
C SER A 46 2.61 -10.09 11.41
N THR A 47 3.77 -10.52 10.90
CA THR A 47 4.99 -9.68 10.88
C THR A 47 4.80 -8.39 10.08
N ILE A 48 4.18 -8.46 8.90
CA ILE A 48 3.94 -7.28 8.05
C ILE A 48 2.96 -6.30 8.73
N ASN A 49 1.90 -6.83 9.35
CA ASN A 49 0.94 -6.00 10.08
C ASN A 49 1.57 -5.34 11.31
N ALA A 50 2.43 -6.06 12.04
CA ALA A 50 3.18 -5.50 13.17
C ALA A 50 4.13 -4.38 12.72
N MET A 51 4.86 -4.58 11.62
CA MET A 51 5.74 -3.56 11.04
C MET A 51 4.97 -2.33 10.54
N THR A 52 3.76 -2.54 10.01
CA THR A 52 2.86 -1.44 9.61
C THR A 52 2.46 -0.60 10.81
N LEU A 53 2.06 -1.25 11.92
CA LEU A 53 1.69 -0.55 13.15
C LEU A 53 2.88 0.21 13.76
N PHE A 54 4.06 -0.41 13.78
CA PHE A 54 5.30 0.23 14.25
C PHE A 54 5.63 1.49 13.45
N THR A 55 5.53 1.41 12.12
CA THR A 55 5.77 2.55 11.22
C THR A 55 4.73 3.64 11.42
N PHE A 56 3.46 3.29 11.65
CA PHE A 56 2.40 4.24 11.96
C PHE A 56 2.69 5.02 13.24
N SER A 57 3.16 4.35 14.30
CA SER A 57 3.58 5.02 15.55
C SER A 57 4.74 6.00 15.32
N ILE A 58 5.75 5.63 14.54
CA ILE A 58 6.86 6.52 14.18
C ILE A 58 6.36 7.74 13.41
N GLY A 59 5.45 7.54 12.45
CA GLY A 59 4.84 8.63 11.68
C GLY A 59 4.12 9.65 12.56
N ASN A 60 3.43 9.20 13.62
CA ASN A 60 2.77 10.10 14.56
C ASN A 60 3.78 10.95 15.36
N ILE A 61 4.91 10.37 15.77
CA ILE A 61 5.97 11.10 16.49
C ILE A 61 6.63 12.15 15.58
N ILE A 62 7.00 11.75 14.35
CA ILE A 62 7.59 12.66 13.36
C ILE A 62 6.59 13.77 13.02
N GLY A 63 5.30 13.42 12.89
CA GLY A 63 4.23 14.37 12.63
C GLY A 63 4.17 15.49 13.68
N THR A 64 4.21 15.15 14.97
CA THR A 64 4.16 16.16 16.05
C THR A 64 5.40 17.06 16.08
N GLU A 65 6.57 16.53 15.72
CA GLU A 65 7.83 17.28 15.73
C GLU A 65 7.97 18.28 14.56
N ILE A 66 7.29 18.01 13.44
CA ILE A 66 7.33 18.88 12.25
C ILE A 66 6.51 20.16 12.44
N PHE A 67 5.47 20.14 13.29
CA PHE A 67 4.62 21.31 13.54
C PHE A 67 5.12 22.12 14.74
N GLN A 68 6.23 22.83 14.55
CA GLN A 68 6.81 23.64 15.61
C GLN A 68 6.07 24.98 15.78
N PRO A 69 5.85 25.45 17.02
CA PRO A 69 5.16 26.72 17.30
C PRO A 69 5.92 27.94 16.78
N LYS A 70 7.23 27.81 16.54
CA LYS A 70 8.08 28.86 15.96
C LYS A 70 7.72 29.23 14.51
N ASP A 71 7.04 28.32 13.80
CA ASP A 71 6.68 28.48 12.38
C ASP A 71 5.20 28.91 12.21
N ALA A 72 4.53 29.27 13.31
CA ALA A 72 3.20 29.87 13.27
C ALA A 72 3.24 31.26 12.61
N PRO A 73 2.18 31.71 11.90
CA PRO A 73 0.88 31.05 11.68
C PRO A 73 0.79 30.19 10.41
N ASP A 74 1.80 30.26 9.53
CA ASP A 74 1.71 29.65 8.20
C ASP A 74 2.21 28.19 8.14
N TYR A 75 3.03 27.73 9.09
CA TYR A 75 3.57 26.37 9.18
C TYR A 75 4.09 25.85 7.83
N ILE A 76 4.79 26.70 7.10
CA ILE A 76 5.36 26.42 5.77
C ILE A 76 6.16 25.11 5.76
N PRO A 77 7.11 24.87 6.69
CA PRO A 77 7.88 23.61 6.70
C PRO A 77 6.98 22.37 6.84
N GLY A 78 5.96 22.41 7.70
CA GLY A 78 5.03 21.30 7.86
C GLY A 78 4.17 21.02 6.62
N LYS A 79 3.70 22.07 5.96
CA LYS A 79 2.97 21.94 4.69
C LYS A 79 3.85 21.35 3.58
N THR A 80 5.11 21.79 3.49
CA THR A 80 6.05 21.25 2.49
C THR A 80 6.40 19.79 2.76
N ALA A 81 6.57 19.40 4.02
CA ALA A 81 6.84 18.01 4.40
C ALA A 81 5.69 17.09 3.96
N ILE A 82 4.43 17.47 4.21
CA ILE A 82 3.26 16.71 3.75
C ILE A 82 3.27 16.57 2.22
N MET A 83 3.53 17.65 1.49
CA MET A 83 3.54 17.62 0.02
C MET A 83 4.62 16.67 -0.52
N VAL A 84 5.83 16.73 0.04
CA VAL A 84 6.92 15.82 -0.33
C VAL A 84 6.57 14.36 0.00
N LEU A 85 6.01 14.10 1.18
CA LEU A 85 5.59 12.76 1.59
C LEU A 85 4.51 12.18 0.66
N LEU A 86 3.55 13.00 0.22
CA LEU A 86 2.53 12.59 -0.75
C LEU A 86 3.13 12.23 -2.11
N ILE A 87 4.10 13.00 -2.59
CA ILE A 87 4.79 12.71 -3.86
C ILE A 87 5.59 11.40 -3.75
N VAL A 88 6.30 11.20 -2.65
CA VAL A 88 7.05 9.96 -2.37
C VAL A 88 6.09 8.78 -2.29
N GLN A 89 4.96 8.92 -1.58
CA GLN A 89 3.94 7.89 -1.47
C GLN A 89 3.38 7.49 -2.85
N LEU A 90 3.08 8.46 -3.71
CA LEU A 90 2.65 8.17 -5.08
C LEU A 90 3.72 7.40 -5.85
N GLY A 91 4.99 7.82 -5.76
CA GLY A 91 6.11 7.13 -6.40
C GLY A 91 6.26 5.68 -5.93
N VAL A 92 6.18 5.45 -4.62
CA VAL A 92 6.23 4.10 -4.02
C VAL A 92 5.06 3.25 -4.49
N SER A 93 3.83 3.79 -4.54
CA SER A 93 2.66 3.09 -5.05
C SER A 93 2.81 2.67 -6.51
N PHE A 94 3.33 3.55 -7.37
CA PHE A 94 3.61 3.21 -8.78
C PHE A 94 4.70 2.14 -8.91
N LEU A 95 5.75 2.23 -8.09
CA LEU A 95 6.83 1.24 -8.07
C LEU A 95 6.31 -0.14 -7.62
N LEU A 96 5.53 -0.20 -6.54
CA LEU A 96 4.89 -1.43 -6.05
C LEU A 96 3.99 -2.04 -7.12
N ARG A 97 3.16 -1.21 -7.77
CA ARG A 97 2.31 -1.64 -8.88
C ARG A 97 3.12 -2.24 -10.03
N TRP A 98 4.21 -1.59 -10.43
CA TRP A 98 5.09 -2.09 -11.48
C TRP A 98 5.76 -3.42 -11.11
N ILE A 99 6.24 -3.53 -9.86
CA ILE A 99 6.84 -4.76 -9.33
C ILE A 99 5.82 -5.90 -9.30
N ASN A 100 4.59 -5.66 -8.82
CA ASN A 100 3.52 -6.66 -8.77
C ASN A 100 3.15 -7.15 -10.17
N ILE A 101 3.03 -6.24 -11.16
CA ILE A 101 2.76 -6.63 -12.55
C ILE A 101 3.91 -7.49 -13.10
N ARG A 102 5.17 -7.14 -12.83
CA ARG A 102 6.33 -7.89 -13.30
C ARG A 102 6.41 -9.27 -12.64
N LEU A 103 6.13 -9.36 -11.35
CA LEU A 103 6.07 -10.63 -10.60
C LEU A 103 4.95 -11.52 -11.12
N ASN A 104 3.75 -10.97 -11.31
CA ASN A 104 2.62 -11.70 -11.88
C ASN A 104 2.94 -12.21 -13.28
N LYS A 105 3.51 -11.39 -14.17
CA LYS A 105 3.92 -11.84 -15.51
C LYS A 105 4.93 -12.98 -15.46
N ARG A 106 5.98 -12.87 -14.64
CA ARG A 106 6.99 -13.92 -14.48
C ARG A 106 6.41 -15.21 -13.93
N ARG A 107 5.47 -15.11 -12.99
CA ARG A 107 4.81 -16.26 -12.37
C ARG A 107 3.83 -16.95 -13.32
N GLN A 108 3.11 -16.19 -14.14
CA GLN A 108 2.26 -16.74 -15.20
C GLN A 108 3.07 -17.56 -16.21
N VAL A 109 4.24 -17.05 -16.65
CA VAL A 109 5.14 -17.82 -17.52
C VAL A 109 5.60 -19.11 -16.86
N ARG A 110 6.05 -19.05 -15.60
CA ARG A 110 6.48 -20.25 -14.85
C ARG A 110 5.35 -21.27 -14.67
N LEU A 111 4.13 -20.81 -14.39
CA LEU A 111 2.97 -21.68 -14.24
C LEU A 111 2.63 -22.40 -15.55
N GLN A 112 2.72 -21.69 -16.68
CA GLN A 112 2.53 -22.29 -18.01
C GLN A 112 3.63 -23.31 -18.33
N GLU A 113 4.90 -23.01 -18.04
CA GLU A 113 6.01 -23.94 -18.20
C GLU A 113 5.83 -25.21 -17.34
N GLU A 114 5.41 -25.07 -16.08
CA GLU A 114 5.12 -26.23 -15.23
C GLU A 114 3.92 -27.03 -15.71
N LYS A 115 2.85 -26.37 -16.18
CA LYS A 115 1.68 -27.04 -16.76
C LYS A 115 2.08 -27.90 -17.97
N ILE A 116 2.91 -27.35 -18.86
CA ILE A 116 3.42 -28.06 -20.04
C ILE A 116 4.35 -29.21 -19.62
N ARG A 117 5.29 -28.96 -18.70
CA ARG A 117 6.29 -29.95 -18.27
C ARG A 117 5.67 -31.16 -17.56
N ARG A 118 4.63 -30.93 -16.75
CA ARG A 118 3.92 -32.00 -16.02
C ARG A 118 2.75 -32.59 -16.79
N GLY A 119 2.40 -32.03 -17.95
CA GLY A 119 1.26 -32.46 -18.76
C GLY A 119 -0.08 -32.29 -18.03
N TRP A 120 -0.19 -31.28 -17.16
CA TRP A 120 -1.39 -31.09 -16.34
C TRP A 120 -2.60 -30.67 -17.16
N THR A 121 -3.70 -31.38 -16.97
CA THR A 121 -5.04 -30.99 -17.44
C THR A 121 -5.57 -29.81 -16.60
N ASP A 122 -6.59 -29.09 -17.09
CA ASP A 122 -7.17 -27.97 -16.33
C ASP A 122 -7.76 -28.43 -14.98
N GLU A 123 -8.28 -29.65 -14.90
CA GLU A 123 -8.77 -30.26 -13.66
C GLU A 123 -7.64 -30.55 -12.65
N ASP A 124 -6.49 -31.04 -13.10
CA ASP A 124 -5.33 -31.30 -12.24
C ASP A 124 -4.74 -30.00 -11.69
N LEU A 125 -4.75 -28.94 -12.50
CA LEU A 125 -4.31 -27.61 -12.09
C LEU A 125 -5.19 -27.05 -10.97
N GLN A 126 -6.51 -27.26 -11.06
CA GLN A 126 -7.46 -26.83 -10.05
C GLN A 126 -7.29 -27.61 -8.74
N LYS A 127 -7.09 -28.92 -8.83
CA LYS A 127 -6.81 -29.78 -7.66
C LYS A 127 -5.53 -29.40 -6.94
N GLU A 128 -4.46 -29.10 -7.67
CA GLU A 128 -3.19 -28.69 -7.06
C GLU A 128 -3.29 -27.27 -6.49
N ARG A 129 -4.05 -26.37 -7.13
CA ARG A 129 -4.36 -25.04 -6.57
C ARG A 129 -5.11 -25.13 -5.24
N GLU A 130 -6.10 -26.02 -5.14
CA GLU A 130 -6.82 -26.29 -3.88
C GLU A 130 -5.87 -26.84 -2.81
N ARG A 131 -5.04 -27.83 -3.17
CA ARG A 131 -4.03 -28.39 -2.26
C ARG A 131 -3.06 -27.32 -1.73
N HIS A 132 -2.59 -26.43 -2.60
CA HIS A 132 -1.74 -25.30 -2.21
C HIS A 132 -2.48 -24.18 -1.46
N ALA A 133 -3.82 -24.13 -1.53
CA ALA A 133 -4.63 -23.19 -0.74
C ALA A 133 -4.82 -23.67 0.71
N PHE A 134 -4.91 -24.98 0.93
CA PHE A 134 -4.95 -25.58 2.27
C PHE A 134 -3.56 -25.69 2.92
N ALA A 135 -2.49 -25.74 2.12
CA ALA A 135 -1.14 -25.64 2.62
C ALA A 135 -0.82 -24.18 3.00
N ASP A 136 -0.35 -23.92 4.23
CA ASP A 136 0.06 -22.58 4.69
C ASP A 136 1.37 -22.12 4.03
N LEU A 137 1.34 -21.96 2.71
CA LEU A 137 2.47 -21.60 1.89
C LEU A 137 2.61 -20.09 1.82
N THR A 138 3.84 -19.64 1.96
CA THR A 138 4.16 -18.23 1.77
C THR A 138 3.92 -17.81 0.32
N ASP A 139 3.63 -16.52 0.11
CA ASP A 139 3.45 -15.89 -1.20
C ASP A 139 4.54 -16.25 -2.22
N LYS A 140 5.79 -16.45 -1.78
CA LYS A 140 6.92 -16.87 -2.63
C LYS A 140 6.90 -18.36 -2.99
N GLN A 141 6.39 -19.22 -2.10
CA GLN A 141 6.32 -20.68 -2.29
C GLN A 141 5.09 -21.09 -3.11
N ASN A 142 3.99 -20.33 -3.04
CA ASN A 142 2.78 -20.62 -3.79
C ASN A 142 2.87 -20.10 -5.24
N ILE A 143 2.96 -21.02 -6.21
CA ILE A 143 3.03 -20.70 -7.65
C ILE A 143 1.68 -20.16 -8.18
N PHE A 144 0.57 -20.49 -7.51
CA PHE A 144 -0.78 -20.01 -7.85
C PHE A 144 -1.14 -18.67 -7.21
N PHE A 145 -0.29 -18.12 -6.34
CA PHE A 145 -0.56 -16.85 -5.68
C PHE A 145 -0.38 -15.67 -6.65
N VAL A 146 -1.40 -14.81 -6.74
CA VAL A 146 -1.43 -13.63 -7.61
C VAL A 146 -1.42 -12.38 -6.75
N TYR A 147 -0.46 -11.48 -7.00
CA TYR A 147 -0.40 -10.20 -6.30
C TYR A 147 -1.49 -9.26 -6.82
N THR A 148 -2.17 -8.56 -5.90
CA THR A 148 -3.18 -7.55 -6.24
C THR A 148 -2.50 -6.26 -6.69
N ILE A 149 -3.06 -5.66 -7.75
CA ILE A 149 -2.53 -4.48 -8.46
C ILE A 149 -3.10 -3.20 -7.87
#